data_AF-A0A0Q8G256-F1
#
_entry.id   AF-A0A0Q8G256-F1
#
_cell.length_a   1.000
_cell.length_b   1.000
_cell.length_c   1.000
_cell.angle_alpha   90.00
_cell.angle_beta   90.00
_cell.angle_gamma   90.00
#
_symmetry.space_group_name_H-M   'P 1'
#
loop_
_entity.id
_entity.type
_entity.pdbx_description
1 polymer ?
#
loop_
_entity_poly.entity_id
_entity_poly.type
_entity_poly.pdbx_seq_one_letter_code
_entity_poly.pdbx_strand_id
1 'polypeptide(L)'
;MGVETLQARPALAAAGYPGYEEISYLWSLPRMAVDPALSAFLALPDDAVAAYADARAEGLGLPLPQACRPGVIDNLTLLRRQAETFVAALPASAADEIEAFAP
;
A
#
# COMPACT_ATOMS: atom_id res chain seq x y z
N MET A 1 -50.47 -23.88 20.99
CA MET A 1 -49.41 -24.23 20.02
C MET A 1 -49.14 -22.99 19.20
N GLY A 2 -48.14 -22.21 19.61
CA GLY A 2 -47.70 -21.01 18.91
C GLY A 2 -46.87 -21.41 17.70
N VAL A 3 -47.21 -20.88 16.53
CA VAL A 3 -46.43 -21.04 15.32
C VAL A 3 -45.70 -19.73 15.13
N GLU A 4 -44.38 -19.80 15.25
CA GLU A 4 -43.46 -18.68 15.25
C GLU A 4 -43.57 -17.90 13.95
N THR A 5 -43.77 -16.59 14.09
CA THR A 5 -43.59 -15.60 13.05
C THR A 5 -42.13 -15.65 12.56
N LEU A 6 -41.93 -16.02 11.29
CA LEU A 6 -40.67 -15.83 10.58
C LEU A 6 -40.38 -14.33 10.52
N GLN A 7 -39.66 -13.84 11.53
CA GLN A 7 -39.16 -12.49 11.60
C GLN A 7 -38.11 -12.35 10.49
N ALA A 8 -38.48 -11.62 9.44
CA ALA A 8 -37.56 -11.20 8.39
C ALA A 8 -36.31 -10.61 9.05
N ARG A 9 -35.15 -11.21 8.77
CA ARG A 9 -33.87 -10.68 9.20
C ARG A 9 -33.78 -9.25 8.68
N PRO A 10 -33.50 -8.23 9.52
CA PRO A 10 -33.27 -6.90 9.02
C PRO A 10 -32.09 -6.99 8.05
N ALA A 11 -32.33 -6.49 6.84
CA ALA A 11 -31.28 -6.18 5.87
C ALA A 11 -30.16 -5.46 6.62
N LEU A 12 -28.93 -5.93 6.45
CA LEU A 12 -27.76 -5.22 6.95
C LEU A 12 -27.80 -3.86 6.26
N ALA A 13 -28.33 -2.87 6.99
CA ALA A 13 -28.26 -1.48 6.60
C ALA A 13 -26.79 -1.21 6.33
N ALA A 14 -26.52 -0.67 5.14
CA ALA A 14 -25.22 -0.15 4.76
C ALA A 14 -24.81 0.90 5.80
N ALA A 15 -24.17 0.43 6.87
CA ALA A 15 -23.32 1.26 7.70
C ALA A 15 -22.13 1.57 6.81
N GLY A 16 -22.19 2.71 6.12
CA GLY A 16 -21.04 3.28 5.45
C GLY A 16 -19.91 3.38 6.46
N TYR A 17 -18.97 2.45 6.39
CA TYR A 17 -17.70 2.55 7.05
C TYR A 17 -16.87 3.53 6.20
N PRO A 18 -16.60 4.76 6.68
CA PRO A 18 -15.74 5.68 5.96
C PRO A 18 -14.32 5.09 6.02
N GLY A 19 -13.81 4.65 4.89
CA GLY A 19 -12.43 4.15 4.77
C GLY A 19 -12.21 3.10 3.68
N TYR A 20 -13.25 2.38 3.26
CA TYR A 20 -13.08 1.39 2.17
C TYR A 20 -12.95 2.03 0.78
N GLU A 21 -13.47 3.24 0.57
CA GLU A 21 -13.33 3.94 -0.72
C GLU A 21 -11.91 4.48 -0.94
N GLU A 22 -11.15 4.79 0.11
CA GLU A 22 -9.74 5.22 -0.04
C GLU A 22 -8.83 4.12 -0.58
N ILE A 23 -9.05 2.88 -0.13
CA ILE A 23 -8.26 1.74 -0.60
C ILE A 23 -8.53 1.52 -2.09
N SER A 24 -9.77 1.68 -2.54
CA SER A 24 -10.15 1.56 -3.95
C SER A 24 -9.50 2.61 -4.86
N TYR A 25 -9.18 3.81 -4.34
CA TYR A 25 -8.45 4.83 -5.11
C TYR A 25 -6.97 4.48 -5.34
N LEU A 26 -6.34 3.71 -4.45
CA LEU A 26 -4.97 3.23 -4.65
C LEU A 26 -4.86 2.22 -5.80
N TRP A 27 -5.92 1.44 -6.05
CA TRP A 27 -5.94 0.41 -7.10
C TRP A 27 -6.55 0.87 -8.43
N SER A 28 -7.20 2.06 -8.46
CA SER A 28 -7.88 2.59 -9.65
C SER A 28 -7.05 3.63 -10.44
N LEU A 29 -5.80 3.89 -10.05
CA LEU A 29 -4.95 4.83 -10.78
C LEU A 29 -4.27 4.12 -11.97
N PRO A 30 -4.47 4.60 -13.21
CA PRO A 30 -3.72 4.12 -14.35
C PRO A 30 -2.32 4.74 -14.28
N ARG A 31 -1.40 4.10 -13.55
CA ARG A 31 0.07 4.21 -13.67
C ARG A 31 0.79 3.49 -12.52
N MET A 32 1.17 2.24 -12.75
CA MET A 32 2.46 1.70 -12.29
C MET A 32 3.64 2.23 -13.16
N ALA A 33 3.60 3.49 -13.59
CA ALA A 33 4.86 4.20 -13.78
C ALA A 33 5.48 4.37 -12.39
N VAL A 34 6.80 4.40 -12.26
CA VAL A 34 7.45 4.68 -10.98
C VAL A 34 6.91 6.02 -10.48
N ASP A 35 5.95 5.98 -9.56
CA ASP A 35 5.30 7.19 -9.11
C ASP A 35 6.36 8.06 -8.41
N PRO A 36 6.18 9.39 -8.32
CA PRO A 36 7.19 10.27 -7.76
C PRO A 36 7.66 9.87 -6.35
N ALA A 37 6.78 9.27 -5.53
CA ALA A 37 7.14 8.78 -4.20
C ALA A 37 8.03 7.53 -4.28
N LEU A 38 7.72 6.57 -5.16
CA LEU A 38 8.61 5.42 -5.39
C LEU A 38 9.96 5.86 -5.96
N SER A 39 9.98 6.78 -6.93
CA SER A 39 11.23 7.32 -7.50
C SER A 39 12.09 7.98 -6.42
N ALA A 40 11.48 8.79 -5.55
CA ALA A 40 12.17 9.44 -4.45
C ALA A 40 12.72 8.42 -3.43
N PHE A 41 11.96 7.36 -3.13
CA PHE A 41 12.39 6.30 -2.24
C PHE A 41 13.57 5.50 -2.81
N LEU A 42 13.53 5.15 -4.10
CA LEU A 42 14.63 4.41 -4.76
C LEU A 42 15.93 5.21 -4.81
N ALA A 43 15.85 6.53 -4.94
CA ALA A 43 17.00 7.43 -4.97
C ALA A 43 17.67 7.64 -3.60
N LEU A 44 17.11 7.11 -2.51
CA LEU A 44 17.70 7.25 -1.18
C LEU A 44 18.98 6.42 -1.04
N PRO A 45 20.03 6.96 -0.40
CA PRO A 45 21.16 6.15 0.03
C PRO A 45 20.76 5.22 1.20
N ASP A 46 21.47 4.12 1.38
CA ASP A 46 21.13 3.09 2.38
C ASP A 46 21.09 3.64 3.83
N ASP A 47 21.96 4.59 4.15
CA ASP A 47 22.01 5.23 5.47
C ASP A 47 20.82 6.17 5.73
N ALA A 48 20.14 6.63 4.68
CA ALA A 48 18.94 7.46 4.79
C ALA A 48 17.64 6.65 5.00
N VAL A 49 17.67 5.33 4.77
CA VAL A 49 16.46 4.48 4.87
C VAL A 49 15.86 4.49 6.28
N ALA A 50 16.70 4.57 7.31
CA ALA A 50 16.23 4.65 8.70
C ALA A 50 15.41 5.91 8.97
N ALA A 51 15.89 7.08 8.53
CA ALA A 51 15.19 8.34 8.69
C ALA A 51 13.90 8.37 7.86
N TYR A 52 13.92 7.81 6.65
CA TYR A 52 12.74 7.63 5.83
C TYR A 52 11.68 6.76 6.52
N ALA A 53 12.09 5.63 7.12
CA ALA A 53 11.18 4.72 7.79
C ALA A 53 10.47 5.39 8.97
N ASP A 54 11.20 6.14 9.80
CA ASP A 54 10.64 6.88 10.94
C ASP A 54 9.66 7.97 10.46
N ALA A 55 10.06 8.79 9.48
CA ALA A 55 9.21 9.86 8.96
C ALA A 55 7.94 9.33 8.27
N ARG A 56 8.07 8.20 7.55
CA ARG A 56 6.93 7.56 6.89
C ARG A 56 5.97 6.95 7.91
N ALA A 57 6.49 6.30 8.93
CA ALA A 57 5.71 5.75 10.04
C ALA A 57 4.95 6.85 10.80
N GLU A 58 5.60 7.98 11.09
CA GLU A 58 4.96 9.16 11.69
C GLU A 58 3.87 9.74 10.78
N GLY A 59 4.14 9.92 9.50
CA GLY A 59 3.16 10.43 8.52
C GLY A 59 1.94 9.52 8.35
N LEU A 60 2.06 8.23 8.66
CA LEU A 60 0.97 7.26 8.66
C LEU A 60 0.24 7.15 10.01
N GLY A 61 0.73 7.83 11.06
CA GLY A 61 0.22 7.67 12.42
C GLY A 61 0.49 6.29 13.02
N LEU A 62 1.50 5.58 12.51
CA LEU A 62 1.86 4.21 12.88
C LEU A 62 3.28 4.19 13.47
N PRO A 63 3.48 4.67 14.70
CA PRO A 63 4.81 4.75 15.29
C PRO A 63 5.46 3.36 15.36
N LEU A 64 6.72 3.26 14.90
CA LEU A 64 7.46 2.00 14.89
C LEU A 64 7.82 1.59 16.32
N PRO A 65 7.37 0.41 16.81
CA PRO A 65 7.84 -0.11 18.07
C PRO A 65 9.35 -0.31 18.03
N GLN A 66 10.04 0.09 19.10
CA GLN A 66 11.52 0.04 19.16
C GLN A 66 12.08 -1.35 18.87
N ALA A 67 11.38 -2.40 19.31
CA ALA A 67 11.76 -3.80 19.04
C ALA A 67 11.68 -4.17 17.56
N CYS A 68 10.76 -3.56 16.79
CA CYS A 68 10.53 -3.87 15.38
C CYS A 68 11.35 -2.98 14.44
N ARG A 69 11.74 -1.79 14.90
CA ARG A 69 12.45 -0.78 14.10
C ARG A 69 13.64 -1.34 13.30
N PRO A 70 14.59 -2.10 13.87
CA PRO A 70 15.72 -2.61 13.09
C PRO A 70 15.26 -3.52 11.94
N GLY A 71 14.34 -4.46 12.20
CA GLY A 71 13.82 -5.36 11.16
C GLY A 71 13.05 -4.63 10.06
N VAL A 72 12.33 -3.56 10.39
CA VAL A 72 11.64 -2.73 9.39
C VAL A 72 12.65 -2.01 8.48
N ILE A 73 13.73 -1.46 9.05
CA ILE A 73 14.79 -0.79 8.29
C ILE A 73 15.49 -1.79 7.35
N ASP A 74 15.82 -2.98 7.84
CA ASP A 74 16.46 -4.02 7.03
C ASP A 74 15.56 -4.45 5.86
N ASN A 75 14.27 -4.67 6.13
CA ASN A 75 13.30 -5.04 5.10
C ASN A 75 13.12 -3.94 4.05
N LEU A 76 13.01 -2.68 4.47
CA LEU A 76 12.89 -1.55 3.54
C LEU A 76 14.14 -1.39 2.68
N THR A 77 15.32 -1.59 3.26
CA THR A 77 16.59 -1.54 2.52
C THR A 77 16.66 -2.65 1.46
N LEU A 78 16.26 -3.87 1.82
CA LEU A 78 16.20 -5.00 0.90
C LEU A 78 15.21 -4.72 -0.25
N LEU A 79 13.98 -4.29 0.09
CA LEU A 79 12.94 -3.98 -0.88
C LEU A 79 13.38 -2.87 -1.83
N ARG A 80 14.03 -1.80 -1.33
CA ARG A 80 14.57 -0.71 -2.16
C ARG A 80 15.53 -1.25 -3.21
N ARG A 81 16.52 -2.04 -2.81
CA ARG A 81 17.53 -2.62 -3.72
C ARG A 81 16.93 -3.58 -4.75
N GLN A 82 15.96 -4.40 -4.33
CA GLN A 82 15.25 -5.30 -5.23
C GLN A 82 14.44 -4.51 -6.27
N ALA A 83 13.67 -3.52 -5.81
CA ALA A 83 12.89 -2.66 -6.69
C ALA A 83 13.79 -1.86 -7.66
N GLU A 84 14.94 -1.35 -7.20
CA GLU A 84 15.94 -0.72 -8.05
C GLU A 84 16.43 -1.66 -9.16
N THR A 85 16.67 -2.93 -8.84
CA THR A 85 17.07 -3.96 -9.81
C THR A 85 15.97 -4.20 -10.85
N PHE A 86 14.71 -4.31 -10.43
CA PHE A 86 13.59 -4.52 -11.34
C PHE A 86 13.34 -3.29 -12.23
N VAL A 87 13.34 -2.10 -11.65
CA VAL A 87 13.15 -0.85 -12.40
C VAL A 87 14.26 -0.64 -13.43
N ALA A 88 15.51 -0.95 -13.09
CA ALA A 88 16.63 -0.89 -14.04
C ALA A 88 16.48 -1.89 -15.21
N ALA A 89 15.74 -2.98 -15.01
CA ALA A 89 15.49 -3.98 -16.04
C ALA A 89 14.24 -3.70 -16.90
N LEU A 90 13.41 -2.70 -16.54
CA LEU A 90 12.21 -2.37 -17.31
C LEU A 90 12.59 -1.68 -18.64
N PRO A 91 12.05 -2.13 -19.78
CA PRO A 91 12.20 -1.40 -21.03
C PRO A 91 11.49 -0.04 -20.93
N ALA A 92 11.96 0.97 -21.67
CA ALA A 92 11.37 2.31 -21.66
C ALA A 92 9.87 2.32 -22.08
N SER A 93 9.41 1.28 -22.79
CA SER A 93 8.02 1.07 -23.19
C SER A 93 7.15 0.36 -22.12
N ALA A 94 7.74 -0.12 -21.02
CA ALA A 94 7.01 -0.91 -20.01
C ALA A 94 5.93 -0.11 -19.26
N ALA A 95 6.02 1.23 -19.28
CA ALA A 95 5.01 2.09 -18.67
C ALA A 95 3.63 1.97 -19.35
N ASP A 96 3.57 1.46 -20.59
CA ASP A 96 2.35 1.37 -21.40
C ASP A 96 1.68 -0.02 -21.32
N GLU A 97 2.32 -1.03 -20.70
CA GLU A 97 1.84 -2.43 -20.68
C GLU A 97 1.16 -2.85 -19.37
N ILE A 98 0.75 -1.89 -18.52
CA ILE A 98 0.08 -2.22 -17.27
C ILE A 98 -1.33 -2.71 -17.59
N GLU A 99 -1.55 -4.01 -17.46
CA GLU A 99 -2.86 -4.63 -17.65
C GLU A 99 -3.85 -4.08 -16.62
N ALA A 100 -4.93 -3.47 -17.11
CA ALA A 100 -5.99 -2.97 -16.25
C ALA A 100 -6.72 -4.15 -15.60
N PHE A 101 -6.92 -4.08 -14.28
CA PHE A 101 -7.71 -5.08 -13.56
C PHE A 101 -9.17 -5.07 -14.05
N ALA A 102 -9.69 -6.23 -14.45
CA ALA A 102 -11.10 -6.42 -14.80
C ALA A 102 -11.86 -7.06 -13.61
N PRO A 103 -13.02 -6.51 -13.21
CA PRO A 103 -13.80 -6.99 -12.06
C PRO A 103 -14.47 -8.36 -12.28
#